data_AF-A0A8J8DL06-F1
#
_entry.id   AF-A0A8J8DL06-F1
#
_cell.length_a   1.000
_cell.length_b   1.000
_cell.length_c   1.000
_cell.angle_alpha   90.00
_cell.angle_beta   90.00
_cell.angle_gamma   90.00
#
_symmetry.space_group_name_H-M   'P 1'
#
loop_
_entity.id
_entity.type
_entity.pdbx_description
1 polymer ?
#
loop_
_entity_poly.entity_id
_entity_poly.type
_entity_poly.pdbx_seq_one_letter_code
_entity_poly.pdbx_strand_id
1 'polypeptide(L)'
;MGRFLVYNAEGKSLVVDANIGERFSFYCSEEECGTEIIIEGIIRHATFEEFIKVRNNVIEQNEEFKVLGNVIPKEPMIFEGTVNGKKVELPAEKLDEVAKRFIDRYLNL
;
A
#
# COMPACT_ATOMS: atom_id res chain seq x y z
N MET A 1 -11.59 -6.54 -10.51
CA MET A 1 -11.04 -7.00 -9.23
C MET A 1 -9.57 -7.30 -9.43
N GLY A 2 -8.71 -6.80 -8.55
CA GLY A 2 -7.27 -6.97 -8.64
C GLY A 2 -6.62 -7.04 -7.26
N ARG A 3 -5.37 -7.50 -7.23
CA ARG A 3 -4.55 -7.56 -6.01
C ARG A 3 -3.69 -6.33 -5.90
N PHE A 4 -3.75 -5.68 -4.76
CA PHE A 4 -2.99 -4.48 -4.45
C PHE A 4 -2.13 -4.71 -3.22
N LEU A 5 -0.96 -4.08 -3.19
CA LEU A 5 -0.13 -3.95 -2.00
C LEU A 5 -0.38 -2.58 -1.40
N VAL A 6 -0.93 -2.54 -0.18
CA VAL A 6 -1.11 -1.32 0.63
C VAL A 6 0.03 -1.26 1.63
N TYR A 7 0.78 -0.15 1.63
CA TYR A 7 1.96 0.00 2.47
C TYR A 7 1.64 0.65 3.83
N ASN A 8 2.33 0.21 4.88
CA ASN A 8 2.29 0.78 6.23
C ASN A 8 0.90 0.78 6.92
N ALA A 9 0.10 -0.27 6.70
CA ALA A 9 -1.07 -0.55 7.52
C ALA A 9 -0.60 -1.19 8.84
N GLU A 10 -0.67 -0.45 9.95
CA GLU A 10 -0.08 -0.84 11.26
C GLU A 10 1.39 -1.32 11.13
N GLY A 11 2.20 -0.61 10.33
CA GLY A 11 3.60 -0.95 10.11
C GLY A 11 3.83 -2.15 9.18
N LYS A 12 2.78 -2.73 8.58
CA LYS A 12 2.88 -3.87 7.65
C LYS A 12 2.52 -3.46 6.21
N SER A 13 3.01 -4.22 5.25
CA SER A 13 2.51 -4.15 3.87
C SER A 13 1.51 -5.27 3.67
N LEU A 14 0.30 -4.93 3.23
CA LEU A 14 -0.82 -5.88 3.12
C LEU A 14 -1.20 -6.09 1.66
N VAL A 15 -1.36 -7.35 1.28
CA VAL A 15 -1.95 -7.71 -0.01
C VAL A 15 -3.46 -7.80 0.15
N VAL A 16 -4.20 -7.06 -0.66
CA VAL A 16 -5.66 -6.93 -0.57
C VAL A 16 -6.30 -7.16 -1.93
N ASP A 17 -7.48 -7.77 -1.95
CA ASP A 17 -8.32 -7.88 -3.15
C ASP A 17 -9.32 -6.72 -3.17
N ALA A 18 -9.27 -5.90 -4.22
CA ALA A 18 -10.13 -4.72 -4.34
C ALA A 18 -10.47 -4.36 -5.79
N ASN A 19 -11.40 -3.42 -5.96
CA ASN A 19 -11.63 -2.70 -7.21
C ASN A 19 -11.24 -1.23 -7.01
N ILE A 20 -10.64 -0.62 -8.03
CA ILE A 20 -10.30 0.80 -7.99
C ILE A 20 -11.60 1.62 -7.97
N GLY A 21 -11.72 2.53 -7.01
CA GLY A 21 -12.88 3.40 -6.81
C GLY A 21 -14.03 2.77 -6.03
N GLU A 22 -13.95 1.49 -5.65
CA GLU A 22 -14.98 0.82 -4.85
C GLU A 22 -14.53 0.64 -3.40
N ARG A 23 -15.52 0.65 -2.49
CA ARG A 23 -15.27 0.37 -1.08
C ARG A 23 -14.99 -1.12 -0.88
N PHE A 24 -13.99 -1.42 -0.08
CA PHE A 24 -13.68 -2.77 0.38
C PHE A 24 -13.34 -2.76 1.87
N SER A 25 -13.43 -3.93 2.48
CA SER A 25 -12.91 -4.21 3.80
C SER A 25 -11.98 -5.42 3.74
N PHE A 26 -10.96 -5.43 4.58
CA PHE A 26 -10.04 -6.53 4.73
C PHE A 26 -9.70 -6.70 6.20
N TYR A 27 -9.61 -7.96 6.62
CA TYR A 27 -9.30 -8.37 7.98
C TYR A 27 -8.09 -9.29 7.93
N CYS A 28 -7.09 -9.00 8.75
CA CYS A 28 -5.99 -9.92 9.04
C CYS A 28 -5.97 -10.19 10.54
N SER A 29 -5.99 -11.47 10.90
CA SER A 29 -5.93 -11.90 12.29
C SER A 29 -4.52 -11.69 12.89
N GLU A 30 -4.44 -11.67 14.22
CA GLU A 30 -3.15 -11.66 14.92
C GLU A 30 -2.29 -12.87 14.57
N GLU A 31 -2.89 -14.04 14.33
CA GLU A 31 -2.17 -15.26 13.93
C GLU A 31 -1.48 -15.11 12.57
N GLU A 32 -2.10 -14.41 11.62
CA GLU A 32 -1.57 -14.23 10.26
C GLU A 32 -0.61 -13.04 10.15
N CYS A 33 -0.92 -11.91 10.80
CA CYS A 33 -0.18 -10.66 10.67
C CYS A 33 0.73 -10.33 11.87
N GLY A 34 0.66 -11.11 12.96
CA GLY A 34 1.31 -10.83 14.23
C GLY A 34 0.67 -9.68 15.03
N THR A 35 -0.40 -9.09 14.49
CA THR A 35 -1.27 -8.08 15.11
C THR A 35 -2.59 -8.09 14.36
N GLU A 36 -3.69 -7.79 15.04
CA GLU A 36 -4.99 -7.65 14.37
C GLU A 36 -5.02 -6.36 13.53
N ILE A 37 -5.39 -6.50 12.25
CA ILE A 37 -5.49 -5.37 11.32
C ILE A 37 -6.83 -5.43 10.57
N ILE A 38 -7.61 -4.37 10.71
CA ILE A 38 -8.85 -4.14 9.98
C ILE A 38 -8.64 -2.91 9.12
N ILE A 39 -8.81 -3.05 7.81
CA ILE A 39 -8.81 -1.90 6.90
C ILE A 39 -10.14 -1.80 6.18
N GLU A 40 -10.62 -0.57 6.03
CA GLU A 40 -11.86 -0.26 5.31
C GLU A 40 -11.66 1.03 4.52
N GLY A 41 -11.96 1.03 3.22
CA GLY A 41 -11.70 2.21 2.41
C GLY A 41 -11.82 1.96 0.93
N ILE A 42 -11.17 2.83 0.16
CA ILE A 42 -11.10 2.76 -1.30
C ILE A 42 -9.65 2.79 -1.75
N ILE A 43 -9.33 2.13 -2.86
CA ILE A 43 -8.10 2.40 -3.60
C ILE A 43 -8.48 3.29 -4.78
N ARG A 44 -7.79 4.42 -4.95
CA ARG A 44 -8.03 5.34 -6.07
C ARG A 44 -6.73 5.70 -6.77
N HIS A 45 -6.86 6.12 -8.02
CA HIS A 45 -5.78 6.80 -8.71
C HIS A 45 -5.48 8.13 -8.02
N ALA A 46 -4.20 8.49 -8.04
CA ALA A 46 -3.67 9.72 -7.48
C ALA A 46 -2.80 10.42 -8.52
N THR A 47 -2.53 11.71 -8.32
CA THR A 47 -1.45 12.35 -9.08
C THR A 47 -0.10 11.85 -8.58
N PHE A 48 0.93 11.99 -9.41
CA PHE A 48 2.28 11.64 -8.99
C PHE A 48 2.71 12.45 -7.75
N GLU A 49 2.45 13.75 -7.72
CA GLU A 49 2.79 14.63 -6.58
C GLU A 49 2.09 14.18 -5.28
N GLU A 50 0.81 13.83 -5.39
CA GLU A 50 0.02 13.34 -4.26
C GLU A 50 0.58 12.03 -3.72
N PHE A 51 0.88 11.08 -4.60
CA PHE A 51 1.51 9.82 -4.22
C PHE A 51 2.84 10.04 -3.51
N ILE A 52 3.71 10.91 -4.06
CA ILE A 52 5.01 11.21 -3.46
C ILE A 52 4.84 11.82 -2.06
N LYS A 53 3.87 12.72 -1.87
CA LYS A 53 3.56 13.28 -0.56
C LYS A 53 3.13 12.21 0.45
N VAL A 54 2.16 11.36 0.09
CA VAL A 54 1.67 10.29 0.98
C VAL A 54 2.76 9.27 1.30
N ARG A 55 3.56 8.90 0.31
CA ARG A 55 4.71 8.00 0.48
C ARG A 55 5.76 8.58 1.41
N ASN A 56 6.13 9.85 1.25
CA ASN A 56 7.12 10.48 2.12
C ASN A 56 6.61 10.62 3.55
N ASN A 57 5.33 10.94 3.75
CA ASN A 57 4.70 10.94 5.08
C ASN A 57 4.82 9.56 5.75
N VAL A 58 4.59 8.47 4.99
CA VAL A 58 4.76 7.10 5.51
C VAL A 58 6.21 6.81 5.90
N ILE A 59 7.18 7.23 5.08
CA ILE A 59 8.62 7.04 5.37
C ILE A 59 9.04 7.81 6.62
N GLU A 60 8.52 9.02 6.82
CA GLU A 60 8.78 9.84 8.02
C GLU A 60 8.20 9.20 9.29
N GLN A 61 7.05 8.53 9.18
CA GLN A 61 6.41 7.84 10.29
C GLN A 61 7.06 6.49 10.61
N ASN A 62 7.60 5.80 9.60
CA ASN A 62 8.23 4.50 9.76
C ASN A 62 9.42 4.34 8.80
N GLU A 63 10.63 4.37 9.36
CA GLU A 63 11.88 4.31 8.58
C GLU A 63 12.08 2.98 7.82
N GLU A 64 11.41 1.89 8.22
CA GLU A 64 11.47 0.61 7.51
C GLU A 64 10.98 0.75 6.05
N PHE A 65 10.11 1.74 5.80
CA PHE A 65 9.58 2.04 4.47
C PHE A 65 10.48 2.94 3.62
N LYS A 66 11.70 3.32 4.08
CA LYS A 66 12.67 4.12 3.28
C LYS A 66 12.92 3.55 1.88
N VAL A 67 12.81 2.23 1.71
CA VAL A 67 12.93 1.55 0.39
C VAL A 67 11.92 2.07 -0.64
N LEU A 68 10.76 2.58 -0.20
CA LEU A 68 9.77 3.22 -1.05
C LEU A 68 10.26 4.52 -1.66
N GLY A 69 11.27 5.19 -1.10
CA GLY A 69 11.78 6.46 -1.63
C GLY A 69 12.22 6.38 -3.11
N ASN A 70 12.63 5.20 -3.54
CA ASN A 70 13.04 4.92 -4.93
C ASN A 70 11.91 4.39 -5.83
N VAL A 71 10.70 4.21 -5.29
CA VAL A 71 9.54 3.72 -6.03
C VAL A 71 8.92 4.88 -6.80
N ILE A 72 8.91 4.72 -8.12
CA ILE A 72 8.21 5.58 -9.07
C ILE A 72 7.10 4.73 -9.69
N PRO A 73 5.84 4.84 -9.20
CA PRO A 73 4.75 4.04 -9.74
C PRO A 73 4.42 4.50 -11.16
N LYS A 74 4.09 3.56 -12.05
CA LYS A 74 3.57 3.90 -13.38
C LYS A 74 2.15 4.44 -13.28
N GLU A 75 1.34 3.82 -12.43
CA GLU A 75 0.01 4.27 -12.07
C GLU A 75 0.00 4.62 -10.57
N PRO A 76 0.14 5.91 -10.20
CA PRO A 76 0.12 6.30 -8.81
C PRO A 76 -1.25 6.00 -8.19
N MET A 77 -1.26 5.27 -7.08
CA MET A 77 -2.47 4.86 -6.36
C MET A 77 -2.32 5.07 -4.87
N ILE A 78 -3.43 5.41 -4.22
CA ILE A 78 -3.51 5.65 -2.79
C ILE A 78 -4.70 4.87 -2.24
N PHE A 79 -4.50 4.23 -1.10
CA PHE A 79 -5.57 3.79 -0.22
C PHE A 79 -6.01 4.95 0.66
N GLU A 80 -7.31 5.24 0.67
CA GLU A 80 -7.94 6.23 1.53
C GLU A 80 -9.04 5.55 2.34
N GLY A 81 -8.95 5.64 3.67
CA GLY A 81 -9.87 4.93 4.54
C GLY A 81 -9.46 4.91 5.99
N THR A 82 -9.77 3.81 6.67
CA THR A 82 -9.39 3.58 8.05
C THR A 82 -8.56 2.31 8.19
N VAL A 83 -7.57 2.35 9.08
CA VAL A 83 -6.83 1.19 9.59
C VAL A 83 -7.10 1.14 11.09
N ASN A 84 -7.67 0.05 11.60
CA ASN A 84 -8.07 -0.10 13.00
C ASN A 84 -8.86 1.11 13.53
N GLY A 85 -9.78 1.63 12.71
CA GLY A 85 -10.62 2.80 13.02
C GLY A 85 -9.94 4.17 12.89
N LYS A 86 -8.63 4.23 12.65
CA LYS A 86 -7.89 5.49 12.43
C LYS A 86 -7.89 5.86 10.97
N LYS A 87 -8.27 7.10 10.64
CA LYS A 87 -8.23 7.60 9.26
C LYS A 87 -6.79 7.72 8.77
N VAL A 88 -6.52 7.20 7.59
CA VAL A 88 -5.19 7.23 6.95
C VAL A 88 -5.30 7.40 5.44
N GLU A 89 -4.22 7.90 4.86
CA GLU A 89 -3.91 7.77 3.44
C GLU A 89 -2.60 6.99 3.33
N LEU A 90 -2.60 5.92 2.55
CA LEU A 90 -1.45 5.03 2.42
C LEU A 90 -1.11 4.81 0.95
N PRO A 91 0.17 4.72 0.58
CA PRO A 91 0.55 4.35 -0.78
C PRO A 91 0.00 2.96 -1.11
N ALA A 92 -0.48 2.79 -2.35
CA ALA A 92 -0.90 1.50 -2.86
C ALA A 92 -0.30 1.27 -4.25
N GLU A 93 -0.04 0.02 -4.59
CA GLU A 93 0.42 -0.40 -5.92
C GLU A 93 -0.24 -1.71 -6.32
N LYS A 94 -0.36 -1.96 -7.63
CA LYS A 94 -0.81 -3.28 -8.09
C LYS A 94 0.29 -4.30 -7.81
N LEU A 95 -0.10 -5.49 -7.37
CA LEU A 95 0.86 -6.52 -6.95
C LEU A 95 1.78 -6.98 -8.09
N ASP A 96 1.29 -6.96 -9.33
CA ASP A 96 2.06 -7.29 -10.53
C ASP A 96 3.16 -6.26 -10.84
N GLU A 97 2.90 -4.98 -10.62
CA GLU A 97 3.90 -3.92 -10.74
C GLU A 97 5.01 -4.06 -9.69
N VAL A 98 4.65 -4.41 -8.45
CA VAL A 98 5.60 -4.68 -7.37
C VAL A 98 6.47 -5.89 -7.72
N ALA A 99 5.84 -7.00 -8.13
CA ALA A 99 6.54 -8.22 -8.51
C ALA A 99 7.49 -7.98 -9.70
N LYS A 100 7.04 -7.25 -10.73
CA LYS A 100 7.87 -6.89 -11.87
C LYS A 100 9.09 -6.07 -11.44
N ARG A 101 8.89 -5.04 -10.61
CA ARG A 101 9.99 -4.22 -10.08
C ARG A 101 10.98 -5.05 -9.26
N PHE A 102 10.49 -6.01 -8.47
CA PHE A 102 11.36 -6.90 -7.71
C PHE A 102 12.22 -7.77 -8.64
N ILE A 103 11.62 -8.41 -9.64
CA ILE A 103 12.35 -9.22 -10.64
C ILE A 103 13.40 -8.35 -11.36
N ASP A 104 12.98 -7.19 -11.87
CA ASP A 104 13.85 -6.28 -12.63
C ASP A 104 15.06 -5.81 -11.81
N ARG A 105 14.89 -5.67 -10.48
CA ARG A 105 15.94 -5.16 -9.59
C ARG A 105 16.86 -6.23 -9.03
N TYR A 106 16.37 -7.46 -8.81
CA TYR A 106 17.10 -8.47 -8.03
C TYR A 106 17.37 -9.78 -8.79
N LEU A 107 16.62 -10.09 -9.84
CA LEU A 107 16.71 -11.38 -10.53
C LEU A 107 17.26 -11.28 -11.96
N ASN A 108 17.28 -10.10 -12.56
CA ASN A 108 18.03 -9.84 -13.78
C ASN A 108 19.51 -9.60 -13.44
N LEU A 109 20.25 -10.70 -13.22
CA LEU A 109 21.72 -10.78 -13.23
C LEU A 109 22.23 -11.03 -14.66
#